data_AF-A0A7X5N3H2-F1
#
_entry.id   AF-A0A7X5N3H2-F1
#
_cell.length_a   1.000
_cell.length_b   1.000
_cell.length_c   1.000
_cell.angle_alpha   90.00
_cell.angle_beta   90.00
_cell.angle_gamma   90.00
#
_symmetry.space_group_name_H-M   'P 1'
#
loop_
_entity.id
_entity.type
_entity.pdbx_description
1 polymer ?
#
loop_
_entity_poly.entity_id
_entity_poly.type
_entity_poly.pdbx_seq_one_letter_code
_entity_poly.pdbx_strand_id
1 'polypeptide(L)'
;WLASGRQYVLCGDWNIVRSALDIKNWKSNQKNSGCLPPERDWLNGLCADALEDTNAASGRGWVDTYRVLHPQGQDYTWWSNRGAARTNNVGWRIDYQLVTPGLR
;
A
#
# COMPACT_ATOMS: atom_id res chain seq x y z
N TRP A 1 -17.29 7.90 -3.50
CA TRP A 1 -18.34 6.88 -3.30
C TRP A 1 -19.30 7.23 -2.18
N LEU A 2 -18.86 7.83 -1.06
CA LEU A 2 -19.78 8.19 0.04
C LEU A 2 -20.91 9.13 -0.39
N ALA A 3 -20.61 10.20 -1.14
CA ALA A 3 -21.62 11.12 -1.64
C ALA A 3 -22.29 10.63 -2.93
N SER A 4 -21.55 9.94 -3.81
CA SER A 4 -22.04 9.56 -5.14
C SER A 4 -22.77 8.22 -5.20
N GLY A 5 -22.65 7.36 -4.18
CA GLY A 5 -23.20 5.99 -4.16
C GLY A 5 -22.55 5.01 -5.15
N ARG A 6 -21.61 5.46 -5.99
CA ARG A 6 -20.95 4.65 -7.02
C ARG A 6 -19.76 3.88 -6.45
N GLN A 7 -19.44 2.76 -7.09
CA GLN A 7 -18.21 2.00 -6.83
C GLN A 7 -17.05 2.55 -7.67
N TYR A 8 -15.84 2.47 -7.14
CA TYR A 8 -14.62 2.99 -7.80
C TYR A 8 -13.45 2.04 -7.59
N VAL A 9 -12.58 2.02 -8.60
CA VAL A 9 -11.22 1.47 -8.52
C VAL A 9 -10.26 2.64 -8.72
N LEU A 10 -9.39 2.87 -7.75
CA LEU A 10 -8.35 3.89 -7.80
C LEU A 10 -7.01 3.22 -8.06
N CYS A 11 -6.57 3.29 -9.32
CA CYS A 11 -5.34 2.67 -9.80
C CYS A 11 -4.23 3.70 -9.95
N GLY A 12 -3.00 3.31 -9.63
CA GLY A 12 -1.83 4.09 -10.00
C GLY A 12 -0.62 3.81 -9.13
N ASP A 13 0.45 4.55 -9.41
CA ASP A 13 1.64 4.65 -8.57
C ASP A 13 1.38 5.71 -7.49
N TRP A 14 1.33 5.26 -6.24
CA TRP A 14 1.12 6.11 -5.07
C TRP A 14 2.44 6.53 -4.42
N ASN A 15 3.57 6.00 -4.87
CA ASN A 15 4.90 6.25 -4.35
C ASN A 15 5.07 5.97 -2.84
N ILE A 16 4.16 5.23 -2.19
CA ILE A 16 4.20 4.94 -0.75
C ILE A 16 4.03 3.44 -0.52
N VAL A 17 4.84 2.85 0.37
CA VAL A 17 4.66 1.48 0.85
C VAL A 17 3.80 1.48 2.12
N ARG A 18 2.91 0.49 2.30
CA ARG A 18 2.03 0.46 3.49
C ARG A 18 2.63 -0.24 4.70
N SER A 19 3.49 -1.23 4.47
CA SER A 19 4.04 -2.10 5.53
C SER A 19 5.45 -2.61 5.22
N ALA A 20 6.08 -3.29 6.18
CA ALA A 20 7.36 -3.96 5.99
C ALA A 20 7.33 -5.09 4.93
N LEU A 21 6.15 -5.64 4.62
CA LEU A 21 5.98 -6.64 3.57
C LEU A 21 6.04 -6.04 2.17
N ASP A 22 5.82 -4.73 2.06
CA ASP A 22 5.74 -4.00 0.79
C ASP A 22 7.10 -3.50 0.31
N ILE A 23 8.19 -3.80 1.03
CA ILE A 23 9.54 -3.33 0.68
C ILE A 23 10.62 -4.26 1.22
N LYS A 24 11.61 -4.60 0.39
CA LYS A 24 12.70 -5.51 0.80
C LYS A 24 13.55 -4.98 1.95
N ASN A 25 13.95 -3.71 1.89
CA ASN A 25 14.88 -3.07 2.82
C ASN A 25 14.18 -2.11 3.79
N TRP A 26 13.12 -2.56 4.46
CA TRP A 26 12.27 -1.76 5.35
C TRP A 26 13.05 -0.90 6.36
N LYS A 27 13.98 -1.49 7.11
CA LYS A 27 14.68 -0.82 8.23
C LYS A 27 15.50 0.38 7.76
N SER A 28 16.21 0.27 6.65
CA SER A 28 17.07 1.33 6.13
C SER A 28 16.29 2.45 5.41
N ASN A 29 15.06 2.18 4.98
CA ASN A 29 14.27 3.14 4.19
C ASN A 29 13.29 3.98 5.03
N GLN A 30 13.24 3.80 6.35
CA GLN A 30 12.39 4.59 7.27
C GLN A 30 12.60 6.11 7.20
N LYS A 31 13.69 6.57 6.58
CA LYS A 31 14.05 7.99 6.43
C LYS A 31 13.99 8.47 4.97
N ASN A 32 13.51 7.62 4.05
CA ASN A 32 13.43 7.91 2.62
C ASN A 32 11.97 8.06 2.22
N SER A 33 11.68 9.01 1.32
CA SER A 33 10.33 9.20 0.77
C SER A 33 9.81 7.92 0.13
N GLY A 34 8.52 7.70 0.30
CA GLY A 34 7.78 6.48 0.05
C GLY A 34 7.78 5.49 1.21
N CYS A 35 8.62 5.68 2.23
CA CYS A 35 8.66 4.86 3.43
C CYS A 35 8.87 5.71 4.70
N LEU A 36 8.54 7.01 4.67
CA LEU A 36 8.52 7.83 5.87
C LEU A 36 7.30 7.47 6.73
N PRO A 37 7.39 7.44 8.08
CA PRO A 37 6.25 7.17 8.93
C PRO A 37 5.00 8.03 8.59
N PRO A 38 5.11 9.36 8.40
CA PRO A 38 3.94 10.18 8.07
C PRO A 38 3.28 9.85 6.72
N GLU A 39 4.06 9.44 5.71
CA GLU A 39 3.52 9.03 4.40
C GLU A 39 2.70 7.73 4.55
N ARG A 40 3.24 6.77 5.32
CA ARG A 40 2.56 5.51 5.60
C ARG A 40 1.32 5.70 6.45
N ASP A 41 1.40 6.52 7.50
CA ASP A 41 0.27 6.83 8.37
C ASP A 41 -0.86 7.48 7.56
N TRP A 42 -0.52 8.37 6.63
CA TRP A 42 -1.49 8.96 5.71
C TRP A 42 -2.17 7.91 4.84
N LEU A 43 -1.41 7.08 4.11
CA LEU A 43 -2.00 6.07 3.21
C LEU A 43 -2.79 5.01 3.98
N ASN A 44 -2.27 4.54 5.12
CA ASN A 44 -2.96 3.58 5.98
C ASN A 44 -4.23 4.18 6.59
N GLY A 45 -4.26 5.46 6.92
CA GLY A 45 -5.46 6.15 7.40
C GLY A 45 -6.59 6.26 6.37
N LEU A 46 -6.30 6.14 5.07
CA LEU A 46 -7.31 6.11 4.00
C LEU A 46 -7.90 4.71 3.79
N CYS A 47 -7.20 3.67 4.25
CA CYS A 47 -7.50 2.28 3.95
C CYS A 47 -8.15 1.59 5.14
N ALA A 48 -9.12 0.73 4.89
CA ALA A 48 -9.90 0.00 5.90
C ALA A 48 -9.66 -1.52 5.87
N ASP A 49 -8.67 -1.98 5.10
CA ASP A 49 -8.31 -3.39 4.94
C ASP A 49 -7.22 -3.88 5.93
N ALA A 50 -6.49 -2.96 6.57
CA ALA A 50 -5.50 -3.29 7.62
C ALA A 50 -6.23 -3.62 8.95
N LEU A 51 -6.01 -4.78 9.58
CA LEU A 51 -4.90 -5.20 10.47
C LEU A 51 -4.78 -4.33 11.74
N GLU A 52 -4.53 -5.01 12.88
CA GLU A 52 -4.75 -4.61 14.29
C GLU A 52 -4.37 -3.17 14.72
N ASP A 53 -3.52 -2.47 13.97
CA ASP A 53 -2.96 -1.16 14.32
C ASP A 53 -3.56 0.06 13.59
N THR A 54 -4.51 -0.12 12.66
CA THR A 54 -5.26 1.00 12.10
C THR A 54 -6.59 1.14 12.83
N ASN A 55 -6.92 2.36 13.26
CA ASN A 55 -8.17 2.66 13.95
C ASN A 55 -9.38 2.30 13.07
N ALA A 56 -9.85 1.05 13.20
CA ALA A 56 -11.00 0.50 12.52
C ALA A 56 -12.32 1.21 12.88
N ALA A 57 -12.31 2.17 13.81
CA ALA A 57 -13.51 2.82 14.33
C ALA A 57 -14.26 3.70 13.32
N SER A 58 -13.76 3.90 12.10
CA SER A 58 -14.49 4.64 11.06
C SER A 58 -15.34 3.77 10.12
N GLY A 59 -15.07 2.45 10.05
CA GLY A 59 -15.83 1.48 9.22
C GLY A 59 -15.97 1.86 7.73
N ARG A 60 -15.18 2.83 7.24
CA ARG A 60 -15.32 3.50 5.95
C ARG A 60 -13.93 3.88 5.44
N GLY A 61 -13.40 3.12 4.50
CA GLY A 61 -12.11 3.40 3.84
C GLY A 61 -11.96 2.60 2.55
N TRP A 62 -10.88 2.85 1.82
CA TRP A 62 -10.51 2.06 0.65
C TRP A 62 -10.04 0.66 1.04
N VAL A 63 -10.10 -0.28 0.10
CA VAL A 63 -9.59 -1.64 0.25
C VAL A 63 -8.41 -1.83 -0.69
N ASP A 64 -7.23 -2.15 -0.16
CA ASP A 64 -6.08 -2.59 -0.98
C ASP A 64 -6.28 -4.04 -1.41
N THR A 65 -6.73 -4.19 -2.66
CA THR A 65 -7.12 -5.48 -3.23
C THR A 65 -6.00 -6.51 -3.16
N TYR A 66 -4.75 -6.11 -3.44
CA TYR A 66 -3.62 -7.02 -3.40
C TYR A 66 -3.39 -7.55 -1.98
N ARG A 67 -3.44 -6.69 -0.96
CA ARG A 67 -3.22 -7.12 0.43
C ARG A 67 -4.34 -8.02 0.94
N VAL A 68 -5.58 -7.81 0.51
CA VAL A 68 -6.69 -8.72 0.82
C VAL A 68 -6.48 -10.11 0.21
N LEU A 69 -6.06 -10.18 -1.05
CA LEU A 69 -5.86 -11.45 -1.76
C LEU A 69 -4.56 -12.17 -1.33
N HIS A 70 -3.52 -11.41 -0.99
CA HIS A 70 -2.21 -11.90 -0.58
C HIS A 70 -1.77 -11.27 0.75
N PRO A 71 -2.37 -11.66 1.89
CA PRO A 71 -2.09 -11.04 3.20
C PRO A 71 -0.61 -11.06 3.60
N GLN A 72 0.15 -12.06 3.16
CA GLN A 72 1.58 -12.22 3.43
C GLN A 72 2.47 -12.02 2.19
N GLY A 73 1.88 -11.55 1.07
CA GLY A 73 2.60 -11.37 -0.18
C GLY A 73 3.68 -10.30 -0.08
N GLN A 74 4.79 -10.55 -0.80
CA GLN A 74 5.94 -9.66 -0.94
C GLN A 74 6.25 -9.42 -2.44
N ASP A 75 5.20 -9.29 -3.25
CA ASP A 75 5.28 -8.96 -4.67
C ASP A 75 5.42 -7.45 -4.84
N TYR A 76 6.55 -7.04 -5.41
CA TYR A 76 6.89 -5.65 -5.63
C TYR A 76 6.42 -5.18 -7.02
N THR A 77 6.34 -3.88 -7.22
CA THR A 77 5.89 -3.27 -8.48
C THR A 77 6.91 -2.28 -9.03
N TRP A 78 7.85 -1.82 -8.20
CA TRP A 78 8.93 -0.91 -8.59
C TRP A 78 10.30 -1.38 -8.09
N TRP A 79 11.33 -1.13 -8.91
CA TRP A 79 12.74 -1.36 -8.60
C TRP A 79 13.56 -0.18 -9.09
N SER A 80 14.57 0.23 -8.31
CA SER A 80 15.50 1.26 -8.75
C SER A 80 16.33 0.79 -9.95
N ASN A 81 16.64 1.70 -10.87
CA ASN A 81 17.60 1.46 -11.95
C ASN A 81 19.06 1.44 -11.45
N ARG A 82 19.30 1.72 -10.15
CA ARG A 82 20.64 1.71 -9.56
C ARG A 82 21.02 0.29 -9.12
N GLY A 83 22.23 -0.12 -9.50
CA GLY A 83 22.72 -1.46 -9.19
C GLY A 83 21.86 -2.56 -9.83
N ALA A 84 21.90 -3.77 -9.27
CA ALA A 84 21.16 -4.92 -9.77
C ALA A 84 19.81 -5.12 -9.02
N ALA A 85 19.08 -4.03 -8.70
CA ALA A 85 17.91 -4.09 -7.81
C ALA A 85 16.82 -5.04 -8.32
N ARG A 86 16.48 -5.00 -9.61
CA ARG A 86 15.49 -5.90 -10.22
C ARG A 86 15.93 -7.37 -10.16
N THR A 87 17.18 -7.66 -10.52
CA THR A 87 17.74 -9.02 -10.49
C THR A 87 17.77 -9.59 -9.06
N ASN A 88 18.11 -8.77 -8.07
CA ASN A 88 18.19 -9.17 -6.66
C ASN A 88 16.86 -9.07 -5.91
N ASN A 89 15.77 -8.76 -6.63
CA ASN A 89 14.44 -8.49 -6.08
C ASN A 89 14.44 -7.50 -4.89
N VAL A 90 15.23 -6.43 -4.99
CA VAL A 90 15.23 -5.32 -4.04
C VAL A 90 14.18 -4.30 -4.49
N GLY A 91 12.91 -4.65 -4.27
CA GLY A 91 11.77 -3.89 -4.79
C GLY A 91 10.89 -3.26 -3.69
N TRP A 92 9.95 -2.47 -4.17
CA TRP A 92 8.90 -1.77 -3.42
C TRP A 92 7.55 -2.04 -4.09
N ARG A 93 6.50 -2.23 -3.31
CA ARG A 93 5.12 -2.23 -3.79
C ARG A 93 4.52 -0.84 -3.57
N ILE A 94 4.47 -0.05 -4.62
CA ILE A 94 3.98 1.34 -4.61
C ILE A 94 2.84 1.57 -5.60
N ASP A 95 2.52 0.58 -6.42
CA ASP A 95 1.39 0.59 -7.33
C ASP A 95 0.22 -0.16 -6.70
N TYR A 96 -0.97 0.46 -6.72
CA TYR A 96 -2.15 -0.05 -6.04
C TYR A 96 -3.35 -0.05 -6.97
N GLN A 97 -4.27 -0.98 -6.69
CA GLN A 97 -5.68 -0.88 -7.05
C GLN A 97 -6.49 -0.83 -5.75
N LEU A 98 -6.79 0.39 -5.31
CA LEU A 98 -7.61 0.62 -4.12
C LEU A 98 -9.08 0.64 -4.53
N VAL A 99 -9.88 -0.23 -3.94
CA VAL A 99 -11.30 -0.37 -4.31
C VAL A 99 -12.22 0.11 -3.21
N THR A 100 -13.42 0.53 -3.60
CA THR A 100 -14.50 0.75 -2.64
C THR A 100 -14.91 -0.59 -2.02
N PRO A 101 -15.37 -0.64 -0.74
CA PRO A 101 -15.68 -1.90 -0.06
C PRO A 101 -16.68 -2.83 -0.77
N GLY A 102 -17.59 -2.28 -1.58
CA GLY A 102 -18.54 -3.07 -2.36
C GLY A 102 -17.93 -3.81 -3.55
N LEU A 103 -16.64 -3.61 -3.83
CA LEU A 103 -15.86 -4.34 -4.83
C LEU A 103 -14.79 -5.25 -4.21
N ARG A 104 -14.80 -5.40 -2.88
CA ARG A 104 -13.91 -6.32 -2.16
C ARG A 104 -14.19 -7.77 -2.53
#